data_AF-A0A918JY81-F1
#
_entry.id   AF-A0A918JY81-F1
#
_cell.length_a   1.000
_cell.length_b   1.000
_cell.length_c   1.000
_cell.angle_alpha   90.00
_cell.angle_beta   90.00
_cell.angle_gamma   90.00
#
_symmetry.space_group_name_H-M   'P 1'
#
loop_
_entity.id
_entity.type
_entity.pdbx_description
1 polymer ?
#
loop_
_entity_poly.entity_id
_entity_poly.type
_entity_poly.pdbx_seq_one_letter_code
_entity_poly.pdbx_strand_id
1 'polypeptide(L)'
;MKILSLDFCHFLRSKIVLVFLLFSIVLSAQSKFVLPKGKKYEKIKFELANNLIVIPVVVNGVELSFILDTGVGSTIIFSVDNKGSLELKNASKIHLRGLGDNEPVEAMKSIENELKIGKAVSANHKIYLVLDETINFSPRMGFPIHGIIGYDFFKDFVLDINYIKKTIKIYSPESYTYKKCEKCYQAKLSFVNQKKRPFLTAKYKSGEDLIDVNLLIDSGSGSSLWLFENKEKGISIHNNSFRDFLGKGFNGDIYGHKTKIEELRIGDFRLKEVKASFPDSIYIQGISLEDRQGSLGGDVLRRFTLIVDYPGKKISFKKNSFFDKPFHYNMSGLTIQHSGFLLSQKSKKDGSYIIEKNRVYMGLNGVVSKKTLELSTNFVLQPKYEISDVRPNSPAALIGLQKGDIVLEINGKKGYRYKLSSLNDLFYFEEGKKIKIMVDRLGVVINYEFYLKKVL
;
A
#
# COMPACT_ATOMS: atom_id res chain seq x y z
N MET A 1 13.96 -25.41 72.61
CA MET A 1 14.29 -25.95 71.27
C MET A 1 13.17 -25.87 70.23
N LYS A 2 11.87 -25.83 70.58
CA LYS A 2 10.78 -25.72 69.57
C LYS A 2 10.59 -24.31 68.98
N ILE A 3 10.85 -23.25 69.74
CA ILE A 3 10.56 -21.86 69.32
C ILE A 3 11.58 -21.35 68.27
N LEU A 4 12.85 -21.75 68.37
CA LEU A 4 13.90 -21.39 67.38
C LEU A 4 13.71 -22.03 65.98
N SER A 5 12.92 -23.11 65.87
CA SER A 5 12.70 -23.80 64.59
C SER A 5 11.63 -23.14 63.72
N LEU A 6 10.67 -22.45 64.33
CA LEU A 6 9.59 -21.76 63.60
C LEU A 6 10.09 -20.48 62.95
N ASP A 7 10.91 -19.69 63.67
CA ASP A 7 11.46 -18.44 63.16
C ASP A 7 12.46 -18.66 62.02
N PHE A 8 13.25 -19.74 62.06
CA PHE A 8 14.17 -20.09 60.98
C PHE A 8 13.43 -20.50 59.69
N CYS A 9 12.32 -21.25 59.82
CA CYS A 9 11.45 -21.60 58.70
C CYS A 9 10.70 -20.39 58.12
N HIS A 10 10.27 -19.44 58.96
CA HIS A 10 9.65 -18.19 58.50
C HIS A 10 10.66 -17.27 57.79
N PHE A 11 11.90 -17.21 58.29
CA PHE A 11 13.00 -16.47 57.69
C PHE A 11 13.41 -17.04 56.32
N LEU A 12 13.47 -18.37 56.17
CA LEU A 12 13.72 -19.01 54.87
C LEU A 12 12.55 -18.83 53.89
N ARG A 13 11.30 -18.96 54.33
CA ARG A 13 10.11 -18.73 53.48
C ARG A 13 10.06 -17.31 52.93
N SER A 14 10.36 -16.31 53.77
CA SER A 14 10.40 -14.89 53.38
C SER A 14 11.45 -14.62 52.31
N LYS A 15 12.67 -15.18 52.45
CA LYS A 15 13.74 -15.01 51.45
C LYS A 15 13.50 -15.79 50.15
N ILE A 16 12.86 -16.96 50.19
CA ILE A 16 12.49 -17.72 48.98
C ILE A 16 11.42 -16.97 48.17
N VAL A 17 10.44 -16.34 48.84
CA VAL A 17 9.43 -15.48 48.18
C VAL A 17 10.09 -14.25 47.56
N LEU A 18 11.05 -13.63 48.25
CA LEU A 18 11.81 -12.49 47.71
C LEU A 18 12.67 -12.88 46.49
N VAL A 19 13.27 -14.08 46.50
CA VAL A 19 14.02 -14.63 45.36
C VAL A 19 13.09 -14.99 44.20
N PHE A 20 11.87 -15.48 44.45
CA PHE A 20 10.85 -15.72 43.40
C PHE A 20 10.29 -14.41 42.81
N LEU A 21 10.13 -13.36 43.62
CA LEU A 21 9.76 -12.01 43.18
C LEU A 21 10.89 -11.33 42.38
N LEU A 22 12.16 -11.58 42.72
CA LEU A 22 13.31 -11.14 41.93
C LEU A 22 13.53 -11.99 40.66
N PHE A 23 13.06 -13.24 40.63
CA PHE A 23 13.01 -14.11 39.44
C PHE A 23 11.76 -13.92 38.59
N SER A 24 10.88 -12.98 38.95
CA SER A 24 9.88 -12.43 38.04
C SER A 24 10.58 -11.52 37.03
N ILE A 25 11.58 -12.09 36.33
CA ILE A 25 12.16 -11.52 35.13
C ILE A 25 10.98 -11.27 34.25
N VAL A 26 10.77 -9.99 33.97
CA VAL A 26 9.81 -9.48 33.02
C VAL A 26 10.17 -10.12 31.68
N LEU A 27 9.66 -11.33 31.43
CA LEU A 27 9.58 -11.95 30.12
C LEU A 27 8.64 -11.02 29.36
N SER A 28 9.24 -10.00 28.77
CA SER A 28 8.59 -9.10 27.84
C SER A 28 8.23 -9.96 26.63
N ALA A 29 7.09 -10.63 26.69
CA ALA A 29 6.42 -11.27 25.56
C ALA A 29 5.89 -10.21 24.58
N GLN A 30 6.67 -9.14 24.35
CA GLN A 30 6.32 -8.10 23.41
C GLN A 30 6.49 -8.66 21.99
N SER A 31 5.43 -8.51 21.21
CA SER A 31 5.38 -8.64 19.75
C SER A 31 6.49 -7.81 19.10
N LYS A 32 7.69 -8.39 18.91
CA LYS A 32 8.85 -7.76 18.28
C LYS A 32 9.34 -8.60 17.11
N PHE A 33 9.64 -7.97 15.98
CA PHE A 33 10.43 -8.60 14.94
C PHE A 33 11.92 -8.61 15.30
N VAL A 34 12.56 -9.76 15.10
CA VAL A 34 13.97 -9.96 15.42
C VAL A 34 14.70 -10.57 14.23
N LEU A 35 15.91 -10.08 13.95
CA LEU A 35 16.82 -10.67 12.97
C LEU A 35 17.61 -11.84 13.60
N PRO A 36 18.02 -12.85 12.81
CA PRO A 36 18.82 -13.95 13.34
C PRO A 36 20.13 -13.44 13.95
N LYS A 37 20.58 -14.10 15.04
CA LYS A 37 21.83 -13.74 15.73
C LYS A 37 23.00 -13.64 14.72
N GLY A 38 23.81 -12.59 14.87
CA GLY A 38 24.98 -12.33 14.02
C GLY A 38 24.68 -11.71 12.65
N LYS A 39 23.41 -11.51 12.26
CA LYS A 39 23.06 -10.78 11.03
C LYS A 39 22.90 -9.29 11.30
N LYS A 40 23.74 -8.48 10.66
CA LYS A 40 23.66 -7.01 10.72
C LYS A 40 22.44 -6.45 9.99
N TYR A 41 22.06 -7.08 8.88
CA TYR A 41 20.91 -6.68 8.09
C TYR A 41 20.33 -7.84 7.30
N GLU A 42 19.09 -7.68 6.87
CA GLU A 42 18.45 -8.51 5.86
C GLU A 42 18.02 -7.65 4.66
N LYS A 43 18.18 -8.17 3.44
CA LYS A 43 17.78 -7.47 2.22
C LYS A 43 16.56 -8.14 1.60
N ILE A 44 15.46 -7.41 1.56
CA ILE A 44 14.17 -7.84 1.01
C ILE A 44 13.99 -7.19 -0.37
N LYS A 45 13.61 -7.98 -1.38
CA LYS A 45 13.14 -7.45 -2.67
C LYS A 45 11.65 -7.14 -2.58
N PHE A 46 11.20 -6.11 -3.28
CA PHE A 46 9.78 -5.76 -3.34
C PHE A 46 9.31 -5.53 -4.76
N GLU A 47 8.01 -5.65 -4.98
CA GLU A 47 7.36 -5.19 -6.19
C GLU A 47 6.81 -3.78 -5.98
N LEU A 48 6.94 -2.94 -7.01
CA LEU A 48 6.43 -1.56 -7.01
C LEU A 48 5.26 -1.48 -7.99
N ALA A 49 4.06 -1.23 -7.47
CA ALA A 49 2.85 -1.11 -8.27
C ALA A 49 1.99 0.04 -7.78
N ASN A 50 1.55 0.91 -8.68
CA ASN A 50 0.79 2.13 -8.34
C ASN A 50 1.46 2.94 -7.21
N ASN A 51 2.79 2.99 -7.21
CA ASN A 51 3.65 3.61 -6.20
C ASN A 51 3.68 2.95 -4.80
N LEU A 52 2.97 1.84 -4.62
CA LEU A 52 2.96 1.07 -3.39
C LEU A 52 4.06 0.01 -3.39
N ILE A 53 4.69 -0.17 -2.24
CA ILE A 53 5.66 -1.23 -2.00
C ILE A 53 4.91 -2.48 -1.58
N VAL A 54 5.10 -3.57 -2.31
CA VAL A 54 4.55 -4.89 -1.95
C VAL A 54 5.69 -5.87 -1.63
N ILE A 55 5.63 -6.47 -0.44
CA ILE A 55 6.61 -7.42 0.07
C ILE A 55 5.97 -8.78 0.34
N PRO A 56 6.73 -9.89 0.17
CA PRO A 56 6.31 -11.19 0.65
C PRO A 56 6.42 -11.27 2.18
N VAL A 57 5.39 -11.84 2.82
CA VAL A 57 5.30 -12.08 4.26
C VAL A 57 4.78 -13.48 4.45
N VAL A 58 5.51 -14.30 5.21
CA VAL A 58 5.03 -15.63 5.61
C VAL A 58 4.28 -15.48 6.93
N VAL A 59 3.00 -15.87 6.95
CA VAL A 59 2.14 -15.84 8.13
C VAL A 59 1.74 -17.28 8.46
N ASN A 60 2.11 -17.77 9.65
CA ASN A 60 1.84 -19.15 10.09
C ASN A 60 2.20 -20.21 9.01
N GLY A 61 3.33 -20.02 8.32
CA GLY A 61 3.81 -20.93 7.26
C GLY A 61 3.28 -20.64 5.84
N VAL A 62 2.29 -19.77 5.67
CA VAL A 62 1.72 -19.41 4.36
C VAL A 62 2.36 -18.13 3.83
N GLU A 63 2.94 -18.17 2.63
CA GLU A 63 3.48 -16.97 1.96
C GLU A 63 2.35 -16.13 1.36
N LEU A 64 2.28 -14.88 1.78
CA LEU A 64 1.28 -13.89 1.40
C LEU A 64 1.97 -12.60 0.93
N SER A 65 1.24 -11.76 0.20
CA SER A 65 1.74 -10.49 -0.31
C SER A 65 1.12 -9.30 0.43
N PHE A 66 1.96 -8.43 0.98
CA PHE A 66 1.54 -7.32 1.84
C PHE A 66 1.99 -5.97 1.30
N ILE A 67 1.10 -4.99 1.36
CA ILE A 67 1.49 -3.57 1.19
C ILE A 67 2.26 -3.14 2.45
N LEU A 68 3.43 -2.54 2.26
CA LEU A 68 4.21 -1.93 3.34
C LEU A 68 3.74 -0.47 3.52
N ASP A 69 3.05 -0.20 4.63
CA ASP A 69 2.28 1.02 4.82
C ASP A 69 2.59 1.72 6.16
N THR A 70 3.23 2.88 6.10
CA THR A 70 3.49 3.73 7.27
C THR A 70 2.22 4.31 7.91
N GLY A 71 1.11 4.36 7.17
CA GLY A 71 -0.20 4.88 7.57
C GLY A 71 -1.04 3.92 8.42
N VAL A 72 -0.65 2.65 8.59
CA VAL A 72 -1.37 1.71 9.47
C VAL A 72 -0.61 1.36 10.74
N GLY A 73 -1.37 1.20 11.82
CA GLY A 73 -0.81 0.90 13.14
C GLY A 73 -0.69 -0.59 13.47
N SER A 74 -1.42 -1.45 12.77
CA SER A 74 -1.38 -2.89 13.02
C SER A 74 -1.44 -3.66 11.70
N THR A 75 -0.98 -4.90 11.72
CA THR A 75 -1.06 -5.81 10.57
C THR A 75 -2.51 -6.22 10.32
N ILE A 76 -2.98 -6.03 9.09
CA ILE A 76 -4.34 -6.35 8.65
C ILE A 76 -4.27 -7.32 7.48
N ILE A 77 -5.11 -8.34 7.48
CA ILE A 77 -5.32 -9.30 6.40
C ILE A 77 -6.77 -9.18 5.95
N PHE A 78 -7.05 -9.12 4.64
CA PHE A 78 -8.42 -8.92 4.13
C PHE A 78 -8.80 -9.78 2.93
N SER A 79 -7.85 -10.40 2.23
CA SER A 79 -8.11 -11.17 1.01
C SER A 79 -7.39 -12.52 1.08
N VAL A 80 -7.86 -13.41 1.96
CA VAL A 80 -7.34 -14.79 2.03
C VAL A 80 -8.44 -15.73 1.59
N ASP A 81 -8.22 -16.39 0.44
CA ASP A 81 -9.22 -17.27 -0.21
C ASP A 81 -9.53 -18.53 0.61
N ASN A 82 -8.61 -18.96 1.48
CA ASN A 82 -8.78 -20.14 2.32
C ASN A 82 -8.53 -19.82 3.80
N LYS A 83 -9.44 -19.04 4.40
CA LYS A 83 -9.37 -18.58 5.80
C LYS A 83 -9.20 -19.73 6.81
N GLY A 84 -9.63 -20.95 6.47
CA GLY A 84 -9.45 -22.15 7.29
C GLY A 84 -8.02 -22.71 7.32
N SER A 85 -7.16 -22.32 6.37
CA SER A 85 -5.74 -22.70 6.37
C SER A 85 -4.86 -21.81 7.28
N LEU A 86 -5.39 -20.65 7.68
CA LEU A 86 -4.73 -19.76 8.63
C LEU A 86 -5.34 -20.01 10.01
N GLU A 87 -4.73 -20.89 10.80
CA GLU A 87 -5.17 -21.11 12.19
C GLU A 87 -5.08 -19.80 12.98
N LEU A 88 -6.24 -19.17 13.22
CA LEU A 88 -6.34 -17.98 14.04
C LEU A 88 -6.39 -18.39 15.50
N LYS A 89 -5.42 -17.93 16.29
CA LYS A 89 -5.41 -18.15 17.74
C LYS A 89 -6.12 -17.00 18.45
N ASN A 90 -6.93 -17.34 19.46
CA ASN A 90 -7.56 -16.41 20.42
C ASN A 90 -8.31 -15.24 19.76
N ALA A 91 -9.38 -15.56 19.02
CA ALA A 91 -10.10 -14.60 18.19
C ALA A 91 -11.17 -13.78 18.93
N SER A 92 -11.16 -12.44 18.78
CA SER A 92 -12.26 -11.56 19.22
C SER A 92 -12.72 -10.63 18.10
N LYS A 93 -14.02 -10.35 18.02
CA LYS A 93 -14.60 -9.43 17.01
C LYS A 93 -14.27 -7.98 17.37
N ILE A 94 -13.91 -7.19 16.35
CA ILE A 94 -13.66 -5.75 16.45
C ILE A 94 -14.17 -5.06 15.18
N HIS A 95 -14.33 -3.74 15.23
CA HIS A 95 -14.61 -2.92 14.05
C HIS A 95 -13.40 -2.07 13.68
N LEU A 96 -13.07 -2.05 12.41
CA LEU A 96 -12.00 -1.25 11.83
C LEU A 96 -12.58 -0.09 11.01
N ARG A 97 -11.98 1.09 11.16
CA ARG A 97 -12.35 2.29 10.41
C ARG A 97 -11.13 2.93 9.78
N GLY A 98 -11.30 3.39 8.54
CA GLY A 98 -10.35 4.12 7.72
C GLY A 98 -11.08 5.18 6.88
N LEU A 99 -10.50 5.51 5.72
CA LEU A 99 -11.07 6.49 4.79
C LEU A 99 -12.16 5.86 3.91
N GLY A 100 -13.17 6.67 3.55
CA GLY A 100 -14.37 6.23 2.83
C GLY A 100 -15.64 6.56 3.62
N ASP A 101 -16.79 6.36 2.98
CA ASP A 101 -18.13 6.68 3.51
C ASP A 101 -18.94 5.44 3.92
N ASN A 102 -18.45 4.22 3.69
CA ASN A 102 -19.12 3.01 4.15
C ASN A 102 -18.94 2.78 5.67
N GLU A 103 -19.79 1.91 6.21
CA GLU A 103 -19.76 1.49 7.62
C GLU A 103 -18.42 0.87 8.05
N PRO A 104 -18.07 0.92 9.36
CA PRO A 104 -16.91 0.22 9.90
C PRO A 104 -16.92 -1.27 9.56
N VAL A 105 -15.74 -1.80 9.25
CA VAL A 105 -15.57 -3.17 8.76
C VAL A 105 -15.34 -4.11 9.93
N GLU A 106 -16.09 -5.21 9.99
CA GLU A 106 -15.87 -6.26 10.98
C GLU A 106 -14.56 -7.02 10.72
N ALA A 107 -13.76 -7.19 11.77
CA ALA A 107 -12.52 -7.96 11.73
C ALA A 107 -12.35 -8.83 12.99
N MET A 108 -11.67 -9.96 12.82
CA MET A 108 -11.25 -10.84 13.90
C MET A 108 -9.82 -10.49 14.31
N LYS A 109 -9.65 -10.12 15.58
CA LYS A 109 -8.31 -9.96 16.19
C LYS A 109 -7.76 -11.34 16.51
N SER A 110 -6.58 -11.69 16.00
CA SER A 110 -5.83 -12.89 16.39
C SER A 110 -4.47 -12.51 16.98
N ILE A 111 -4.04 -13.24 18.01
CA ILE A 111 -2.74 -13.07 18.68
C ILE A 111 -1.90 -14.35 18.53
N GLU A 112 -0.65 -14.36 18.98
CA GLU A 112 0.22 -15.56 18.96
C GLU A 112 0.49 -16.13 17.56
N ASN A 113 0.48 -15.25 16.55
CA ASN A 113 0.82 -15.60 15.18
C ASN A 113 2.33 -15.48 14.93
N GLU A 114 2.87 -16.35 14.10
CA GLU A 114 4.23 -16.24 13.60
C GLU A 114 4.24 -15.50 12.26
N LEU A 115 5.03 -14.43 12.18
CA LEU A 115 5.28 -13.71 10.93
C LEU A 115 6.76 -13.74 10.59
N LYS A 116 7.06 -13.93 9.32
CA LYS A 116 8.42 -13.87 8.78
C LYS A 116 8.49 -13.00 7.53
N ILE A 117 9.44 -12.08 7.53
CA ILE A 117 9.71 -11.16 6.40
C ILE A 117 11.20 -11.26 6.07
N GLY A 118 11.52 -11.90 4.95
CA GLY A 118 12.88 -12.36 4.68
C GLY A 118 13.36 -13.28 5.80
N LYS A 119 14.32 -12.81 6.61
CA LYS A 119 14.85 -13.53 7.78
C LYS A 119 14.39 -12.95 9.12
N ALA A 120 13.71 -11.81 9.14
CA ALA A 120 13.15 -11.27 10.37
C ALA A 120 11.92 -12.09 10.78
N VAL A 121 11.82 -12.45 12.06
CA VAL A 121 10.74 -13.28 12.61
C VAL A 121 10.09 -12.57 13.80
N SER A 122 8.77 -12.64 13.90
CA SER A 122 7.96 -12.21 15.04
C SER A 122 7.06 -13.38 15.46
N ALA A 123 7.35 -14.02 16.60
CA ALA A 123 6.68 -15.25 17.03
C ALA A 123 5.35 -15.05 17.80
N ASN A 124 5.05 -13.82 18.24
CA ASN A 124 3.80 -13.49 18.93
C ASN A 124 3.19 -12.22 18.34
N HIS A 125 2.87 -12.26 17.04
CA HIS A 125 2.35 -11.13 16.31
C HIS A 125 0.82 -11.04 16.42
N LYS A 126 0.33 -9.81 16.56
CA LYS A 126 -1.10 -9.52 16.51
C LYS A 126 -1.53 -9.20 15.08
N ILE A 127 -2.58 -9.85 14.61
CA ILE A 127 -3.16 -9.67 13.28
C ILE A 127 -4.64 -9.33 13.42
N TYR A 128 -5.16 -8.50 12.52
CA TYR A 128 -6.58 -8.32 12.32
C TYR A 128 -7.00 -8.92 10.98
N LEU A 129 -7.87 -9.92 10.99
CA LEU A 129 -8.43 -10.53 9.78
C LEU A 129 -9.80 -9.91 9.49
N VAL A 130 -9.90 -9.17 8.40
CA VAL A 130 -11.17 -8.69 7.85
C VAL A 130 -11.90 -9.87 7.20
N LEU A 131 -13.18 -10.01 7.53
CA LEU A 131 -14.01 -11.09 7.03
C LEU A 131 -14.71 -10.74 5.70
N ASP A 132 -14.93 -9.46 5.46
CA ASP A 132 -15.59 -8.94 4.26
C ASP A 132 -14.72 -9.13 3.00
N GLU A 133 -15.19 -10.00 2.10
CA GLU A 133 -14.50 -10.37 0.86
C GLU A 133 -14.61 -9.30 -0.23
N THR A 134 -15.47 -8.31 -0.07
CA THR A 134 -15.56 -7.15 -0.98
C THR A 134 -14.34 -6.24 -0.84
N ILE A 135 -13.59 -6.37 0.27
CA ILE A 135 -12.35 -5.64 0.53
C ILE A 135 -11.18 -6.38 -0.12
N ASN A 136 -11.11 -6.25 -1.44
CA ASN A 136 -10.03 -6.81 -2.24
C ASN A 136 -9.35 -5.73 -3.09
N PHE A 137 -8.04 -5.55 -2.87
CA PHE A 137 -7.21 -4.60 -3.63
C PHE A 137 -6.47 -5.24 -4.80
N SER A 138 -6.43 -6.58 -4.86
CA SER A 138 -5.74 -7.34 -5.91
C SER A 138 -6.17 -6.96 -7.33
N PRO A 139 -7.48 -6.77 -7.64
CA PRO A 139 -7.94 -6.34 -8.95
C PRO A 139 -7.26 -5.07 -9.46
N ARG A 140 -7.15 -4.05 -8.59
CA ARG A 140 -6.58 -2.74 -8.96
C ARG A 140 -5.05 -2.76 -9.03
N MET A 141 -4.42 -3.71 -8.35
CA MET A 141 -2.96 -3.88 -8.33
C MET A 141 -2.46 -4.79 -9.46
N GLY A 142 -3.33 -5.67 -9.97
CA GLY A 142 -3.03 -6.59 -11.06
C GLY A 142 -2.26 -7.85 -10.61
N PHE A 143 -2.16 -8.07 -9.30
CA PHE A 143 -1.60 -9.26 -8.67
C PHE A 143 -2.17 -9.40 -7.24
N PRO A 144 -2.08 -10.60 -6.62
CA PRO A 144 -2.64 -10.84 -5.29
C PRO A 144 -2.06 -9.92 -4.21
N ILE A 145 -2.94 -9.27 -3.45
CA ILE A 145 -2.63 -8.51 -2.24
C ILE A 145 -3.50 -9.05 -1.12
N HIS A 146 -2.86 -9.57 -0.08
CA HIS A 146 -3.54 -10.30 0.99
C HIS A 146 -3.67 -9.47 2.28
N GLY A 147 -2.81 -8.48 2.46
CA GLY A 147 -2.80 -7.66 3.66
C GLY A 147 -1.99 -6.37 3.56
N ILE A 148 -1.97 -5.65 4.67
CA ILE A 148 -1.17 -4.44 4.89
C ILE A 148 -0.39 -4.63 6.19
N ILE A 149 0.90 -4.25 6.17
CA ILE A 149 1.75 -4.23 7.36
C ILE A 149 2.38 -2.85 7.54
N GLY A 150 2.35 -2.34 8.76
CA GLY A 150 2.79 -1.00 9.06
C GLY A 150 3.61 -0.93 10.35
N TYR A 151 3.20 -0.08 11.28
CA TYR A 151 3.97 0.27 12.48
C TYR A 151 4.58 -0.92 13.21
N ASP A 152 3.84 -2.04 13.34
CA ASP A 152 4.31 -3.21 14.07
C ASP A 152 5.57 -3.85 13.45
N PHE A 153 5.91 -3.54 12.20
CA PHE A 153 7.21 -3.85 11.57
C PHE A 153 8.21 -2.69 11.65
N PHE A 154 7.79 -1.47 11.29
CA PHE A 154 8.69 -0.30 11.27
C PHE A 154 9.28 0.05 12.63
N LYS A 155 8.54 -0.18 13.73
CA LYS A 155 8.98 0.13 15.10
C LYS A 155 10.21 -0.67 15.55
N ASP A 156 10.51 -1.78 14.88
CA ASP A 156 11.55 -2.73 15.30
C ASP A 156 12.85 -2.61 14.50
N PHE A 157 12.87 -1.83 13.41
CA PHE A 157 13.99 -1.75 12.49
C PHE A 157 14.28 -0.34 11.98
N VAL A 158 15.51 -0.13 11.53
CA VAL A 158 15.87 0.94 10.60
C VAL A 158 15.75 0.40 9.18
N LEU A 159 14.96 1.06 8.33
CA LEU A 159 14.69 0.62 6.95
C LEU A 159 15.41 1.53 5.94
N ASP A 160 16.33 0.97 5.16
CA ASP A 160 16.91 1.60 3.96
C ASP A 160 16.11 1.16 2.74
N ILE A 161 15.24 2.05 2.25
CA ILE A 161 14.30 1.80 1.15
C ILE A 161 14.86 2.42 -0.14
N ASN A 162 15.17 1.55 -1.10
CA ASN A 162 15.67 1.94 -2.42
C ASN A 162 14.65 1.62 -3.52
N TYR A 163 13.92 2.63 -3.97
CA TYR A 163 12.91 2.51 -5.03
C TYR A 163 13.48 2.18 -6.41
N ILE A 164 14.71 2.64 -6.73
CA ILE A 164 15.35 2.34 -8.01
C ILE A 164 15.70 0.85 -8.10
N LYS A 165 16.31 0.32 -7.03
CA LYS A 165 16.74 -1.08 -6.95
C LYS A 165 15.63 -2.02 -6.51
N LYS A 166 14.46 -1.50 -6.15
CA LYS A 166 13.30 -2.23 -5.59
C LYS A 166 13.68 -3.14 -4.43
N THR A 167 14.45 -2.59 -3.49
CA THR A 167 14.93 -3.34 -2.32
C THR A 167 14.81 -2.53 -1.04
N ILE A 168 14.48 -3.22 0.05
CA ILE A 168 14.56 -2.72 1.41
C ILE A 168 15.69 -3.46 2.11
N LYS A 169 16.54 -2.75 2.84
CA LYS A 169 17.40 -3.37 3.85
C LYS A 169 16.89 -3.00 5.23
N ILE A 170 16.70 -4.01 6.06
CA ILE A 170 16.30 -3.85 7.45
C ILE A 170 17.50 -4.10 8.36
N TYR A 171 17.69 -3.23 9.33
CA TYR A 171 18.76 -3.30 10.31
C TYR A 171 18.16 -3.28 11.71
N SER A 172 18.68 -4.08 12.62
CA SER A 172 18.41 -3.89 14.05
C SER A 172 18.93 -2.51 14.47
N PRO A 173 18.16 -1.71 15.24
CA PRO A 173 18.52 -0.34 15.59
C PRO A 173 19.92 -0.21 16.21
N GLU A 174 20.29 -1.19 17.04
CA GLU A 174 21.56 -1.24 17.75
C GLU A 174 22.76 -1.50 16.82
N SER A 175 22.51 -2.08 15.65
CA SER A 175 23.54 -2.43 14.65
C SER A 175 23.71 -1.38 13.54
N TYR A 176 22.79 -0.41 13.47
CA TYR A 176 22.76 0.55 12.37
C TYR A 176 23.71 1.72 12.62
N THR A 177 24.67 1.91 11.72
CA THR A 177 25.57 3.07 11.76
C THR A 177 25.17 4.07 10.69
N TYR A 178 24.90 5.30 11.13
CA TYR A 178 24.63 6.42 10.23
C TYR A 178 25.89 6.80 9.46
N LYS A 179 25.80 6.78 8.13
CA LYS A 179 26.85 7.30 7.26
C LYS A 179 26.65 8.80 7.06
N LYS A 180 27.74 9.58 7.14
CA LYS A 180 27.71 11.00 6.76
C LYS A 180 27.21 11.10 5.31
N CYS A 181 26.18 11.91 5.09
CA CYS A 181 25.60 12.13 3.77
C CYS A 181 25.28 13.61 3.58
N GLU A 182 26.14 14.31 2.85
CA GLU A 182 26.02 15.75 2.61
C GLU A 182 24.86 16.11 1.68
N LYS A 183 24.43 15.16 0.83
CA LYS A 183 23.30 15.31 -0.09
C LYS A 183 21.98 14.78 0.49
N CYS A 184 21.94 14.48 1.78
CA CYS A 184 20.75 13.97 2.45
C CYS A 184 20.13 15.05 3.33
N TYR A 185 18.81 15.14 3.31
CA TYR A 185 18.06 15.90 4.31
C TYR A 185 17.52 14.93 5.36
N GLN A 186 17.78 15.19 6.63
CA GLN A 186 17.23 14.41 7.73
C GLN A 186 16.16 15.23 8.45
N ALA A 187 14.98 14.64 8.59
CA ALA A 187 13.87 15.24 9.32
C ALA A 187 13.51 14.41 10.54
N LYS A 188 13.02 15.09 11.58
CA LYS A 188 12.42 14.47 12.75
C LYS A 188 11.02 13.97 12.40
N LEU A 189 10.69 12.75 12.84
CA LEU A 189 9.35 12.20 12.78
C LEU A 189 8.61 12.54 14.08
N SER A 190 7.41 13.08 13.95
CA SER A 190 6.49 13.22 15.07
C SER A 190 5.46 12.08 15.06
N PHE A 191 5.10 11.61 16.25
CA PHE A 191 4.06 10.61 16.45
C PHE A 191 3.01 11.25 17.37
N VAL A 192 2.04 11.93 16.75
CA VAL A 192 1.05 12.75 17.45
C VAL A 192 0.13 11.87 18.31
N ASN A 193 -0.17 12.28 19.54
CA ASN A 193 -1.08 11.61 20.49
C ASN A 193 -0.76 10.13 20.73
N GLN A 194 0.53 9.78 20.80
CA GLN A 194 1.02 8.40 20.95
C GLN A 194 0.52 7.44 19.86
N LYS A 195 0.04 7.98 18.73
CA LYS A 195 -0.45 7.18 17.61
C LYS A 195 0.72 6.57 16.85
N LYS A 196 0.50 5.37 16.35
CA LYS A 196 1.43 4.54 15.59
C LYS A 196 1.76 5.05 14.17
N ARG A 197 1.53 6.33 13.87
CA ARG A 197 1.57 6.90 12.51
C ARG A 197 2.54 8.09 12.48
N PRO A 198 3.54 8.10 11.57
CA PRO A 198 4.57 9.13 11.54
C PRO A 198 4.14 10.37 10.74
N PHE A 199 4.51 11.54 11.24
CA PHE A 199 4.27 12.82 10.61
C PHE A 199 5.59 13.55 10.31
N LEU A 200 5.55 14.39 9.28
CA LEU A 200 6.64 15.24 8.82
C LEU A 200 6.09 16.63 8.49
N THR A 201 6.77 17.67 8.96
CA THR A 201 6.53 19.04 8.50
C THR A 201 7.24 19.27 7.17
N ALA A 202 6.47 19.71 6.18
CA ALA A 202 6.95 20.16 4.88
C ALA A 202 6.49 21.60 4.63
N LYS A 203 7.07 22.29 3.62
CA LYS A 203 6.56 23.60 3.19
C LYS A 203 5.77 23.47 1.91
N TYR A 204 4.59 24.06 1.90
CA TYR A 204 3.70 24.12 0.75
C TYR A 204 3.63 25.58 0.26
N LYS A 205 3.78 25.79 -1.05
CA LYS A 205 3.65 27.13 -1.63
C LYS A 205 2.18 27.47 -1.85
N SER A 206 1.69 28.50 -1.17
CA SER A 206 0.33 29.02 -1.31
C SER A 206 0.37 30.48 -1.72
N GLY A 207 0.02 30.78 -2.98
CA GLY A 207 0.28 32.10 -3.56
C GLY A 207 1.78 32.40 -3.55
N GLU A 208 2.17 33.52 -2.96
CA GLU A 208 3.58 33.91 -2.79
C GLU A 208 4.22 33.34 -1.52
N ASP A 209 3.41 32.84 -0.57
CA ASP A 209 3.89 32.39 0.73
C ASP A 209 4.29 30.91 0.74
N LEU A 210 5.23 30.58 1.62
CA LEU A 210 5.58 29.20 1.97
C LEU A 210 5.07 28.91 3.38
N ILE A 211 4.01 28.12 3.46
CA ILE A 211 3.41 27.74 4.73
C ILE A 211 3.87 26.35 5.17
N ASP A 212 3.99 26.17 6.48
CA ASP A 212 4.29 24.85 7.06
C ASP A 212 3.03 23.99 7.08
N VAL A 213 3.15 22.75 6.59
CA VAL A 213 2.08 21.74 6.59
C VAL A 213 2.58 20.47 7.27
N ASN A 214 1.80 19.98 8.24
CA ASN A 214 2.09 18.70 8.89
C ASN A 214 1.42 17.56 8.12
N LEU A 215 2.24 16.68 7.55
CA LEU A 215 1.79 15.62 6.65
C LEU A 215 2.03 14.25 7.29
N LEU A 216 1.01 13.40 7.25
CA LEU A 216 1.19 11.97 7.49
C LEU A 216 2.11 11.40 6.41
N ILE A 217 3.18 10.70 6.77
CA ILE A 217 3.91 9.90 5.79
C ILE A 217 3.09 8.63 5.54
N ASP A 218 2.62 8.44 4.31
CA ASP A 218 1.66 7.41 3.95
C ASP A 218 2.15 6.63 2.73
N SER A 219 2.95 5.59 2.97
CA SER A 219 3.41 4.69 1.91
C SER A 219 2.32 3.73 1.40
N GLY A 220 1.16 3.66 2.06
CA GLY A 220 -0.04 2.96 1.59
C GLY A 220 -0.87 3.75 0.60
N SER A 221 -0.60 5.05 0.42
CA SER A 221 -1.21 5.88 -0.61
C SER A 221 -0.37 5.93 -1.88
N GLY A 222 -0.95 5.55 -3.02
CA GLY A 222 -0.30 5.67 -4.33
C GLY A 222 -0.22 7.10 -4.87
N SER A 223 -0.85 8.06 -4.19
CA SER A 223 -0.94 9.46 -4.59
C SER A 223 0.36 10.22 -4.35
N SER A 224 0.42 11.48 -4.79
CA SER A 224 1.54 12.39 -4.49
C SER A 224 1.33 13.10 -3.15
N LEU A 225 0.32 13.96 -3.08
CA LEU A 225 -0.01 14.73 -1.88
C LEU A 225 -1.54 14.73 -1.72
N TRP A 226 -2.01 14.44 -0.51
CA TRP A 226 -3.37 14.74 -0.10
C TRP A 226 -3.33 15.95 0.82
N LEU A 227 -4.22 16.91 0.60
CA LEU A 227 -4.38 18.09 1.43
C LEU A 227 -5.83 18.18 1.89
N PHE A 228 -6.02 18.63 3.13
CA PHE A 228 -7.34 18.92 3.67
C PHE A 228 -7.55 20.42 3.67
N GLU A 229 -8.70 20.86 3.14
CA GLU A 229 -8.99 22.28 2.99
C GLU A 229 -9.00 22.97 4.36
N ASN A 230 -8.23 24.05 4.45
CA ASN A 230 -8.18 24.94 5.60
C ASN A 230 -7.83 26.35 5.09
N LYS A 231 -8.87 27.15 4.85
CA LYS A 231 -8.73 28.49 4.27
C LYS A 231 -7.96 29.45 5.19
N GLU A 232 -8.09 29.30 6.51
CA GLU A 232 -7.37 30.13 7.49
C GLU A 232 -5.86 29.93 7.41
N LYS A 233 -5.42 28.70 7.11
CA LYS A 233 -4.01 28.37 6.88
C LYS A 233 -3.56 28.58 5.44
N GLY A 234 -4.42 29.08 4.55
CA GLY A 234 -4.09 29.22 3.12
C GLY A 234 -4.04 27.89 2.35
N ILE A 235 -4.69 26.83 2.85
CA ILE A 235 -4.82 25.55 2.15
C ILE A 235 -6.18 25.51 1.49
N SER A 236 -6.23 25.89 0.21
CA SER A 236 -7.47 25.94 -0.56
C SER A 236 -7.32 25.19 -1.88
N ILE A 237 -8.47 24.80 -2.44
CA ILE A 237 -8.54 24.22 -3.77
C ILE A 237 -8.34 25.35 -4.79
N HIS A 238 -7.33 25.21 -5.65
CA HIS A 238 -7.07 26.17 -6.73
C HIS A 238 -8.17 26.12 -7.81
N ASN A 239 -8.39 27.25 -8.49
CA ASN A 239 -9.34 27.35 -9.61
C ASN A 239 -9.00 26.35 -10.74
N ASN A 240 -7.71 26.09 -10.96
CA ASN A 240 -7.26 25.06 -11.89
C ASN A 240 -7.30 23.67 -11.22
N SER A 241 -8.52 23.16 -11.03
CA SER A 241 -8.77 21.82 -10.48
C SER A 241 -9.90 21.12 -11.23
N PHE A 242 -9.98 19.81 -11.09
CA PHE A 242 -11.06 19.00 -11.65
C PHE A 242 -11.52 17.94 -10.67
N ARG A 243 -12.81 17.61 -10.70
CA ARG A 243 -13.38 16.54 -9.87
C ARG A 243 -13.04 15.18 -10.46
N ASP A 244 -12.63 14.24 -9.62
CA ASP A 244 -12.22 12.90 -10.05
C ASP A 244 -12.32 11.87 -8.92
N PHE A 245 -12.22 10.60 -9.28
CA PHE A 245 -11.95 9.52 -8.35
C PHE A 245 -10.53 9.65 -7.78
N LEU A 246 -10.38 9.74 -6.46
CA LEU A 246 -9.09 9.93 -5.78
C LEU A 246 -8.42 8.61 -5.41
N GLY A 247 -9.20 7.58 -5.11
CA GLY A 247 -8.70 6.27 -4.73
C GLY A 247 -9.72 5.44 -3.95
N LYS A 248 -9.36 4.21 -3.60
CA LYS A 248 -10.16 3.35 -2.73
C LYS A 248 -9.52 3.32 -1.34
N GLY A 249 -10.24 3.87 -0.36
CA GLY A 249 -9.91 3.74 1.05
C GLY A 249 -10.35 2.40 1.61
N PHE A 250 -10.11 2.21 2.91
CA PHE A 250 -10.49 1.00 3.62
C PHE A 250 -12.02 0.82 3.70
N ASN A 251 -12.78 1.93 3.76
CA ASN A 251 -14.23 1.96 3.83
C ASN A 251 -14.88 2.45 2.52
N GLY A 252 -14.25 2.22 1.35
CA GLY A 252 -14.89 2.49 0.06
C GLY A 252 -14.14 3.47 -0.84
N ASP A 253 -14.79 3.84 -1.93
CA ASP A 253 -14.25 4.73 -2.95
C ASP A 253 -14.27 6.18 -2.46
N ILE A 254 -13.27 6.98 -2.84
CA ILE A 254 -13.08 8.35 -2.37
C ILE A 254 -13.05 9.27 -3.58
N TYR A 255 -13.85 10.33 -3.52
CA TYR A 255 -13.95 11.35 -4.55
C TYR A 255 -13.54 12.72 -4.00
N GLY A 256 -13.23 13.64 -4.91
CA GLY A 256 -12.90 15.01 -4.57
C GLY A 256 -12.20 15.72 -5.73
N HIS A 257 -11.41 16.74 -5.40
CA HIS A 257 -10.72 17.57 -6.39
C HIS A 257 -9.26 17.16 -6.57
N LYS A 258 -8.80 17.14 -7.82
CA LYS A 258 -7.39 17.00 -8.19
C LYS A 258 -6.88 18.32 -8.74
N THR A 259 -5.67 18.70 -8.34
CA THR A 259 -4.98 19.91 -8.83
C THR A 259 -3.47 19.70 -8.87
N LYS A 260 -2.70 20.68 -9.36
CA LYS A 260 -1.26 20.72 -9.17
C LYS A 260 -0.92 21.90 -8.29
N ILE A 261 -0.07 21.65 -7.30
CA ILE A 261 0.53 22.70 -6.51
C ILE A 261 1.85 23.09 -7.15
N GLU A 262 2.15 24.38 -7.13
CA GLU A 262 3.38 24.91 -7.74
C GLU A 262 4.60 24.25 -7.13
N GLU A 263 4.59 24.06 -5.81
CA GLU A 263 5.76 23.63 -5.07
C GLU A 263 5.49 23.01 -3.70
N LEU A 264 6.21 21.91 -3.44
CA LEU A 264 6.35 21.28 -2.13
C LEU A 264 7.84 21.22 -1.76
N ARG A 265 8.22 21.69 -0.58
CA ARG A 265 9.58 21.55 -0.04
C ARG A 265 9.65 20.55 1.10
N ILE A 266 10.60 19.64 1.00
CA ILE A 266 11.01 18.73 2.09
C ILE A 266 12.46 19.06 2.42
N GLY A 267 12.66 19.89 3.45
CA GLY A 267 13.95 20.54 3.69
C GLY A 267 14.33 21.41 2.49
N ASP A 268 15.55 21.23 1.98
CA ASP A 268 16.05 21.94 0.80
C ASP A 268 15.58 21.33 -0.54
N PHE A 269 14.82 20.23 -0.49
CA PHE A 269 14.35 19.56 -1.70
C PHE A 269 13.06 20.18 -2.20
N ARG A 270 13.19 20.92 -3.32
CA ARG A 270 12.08 21.55 -4.04
C ARG A 270 11.49 20.60 -5.09
N LEU A 271 10.25 20.17 -4.90
CA LEU A 271 9.45 19.44 -5.88
C LEU A 271 8.45 20.41 -6.50
N LYS A 272 8.42 20.50 -7.82
CA LYS A 272 7.55 21.42 -8.57
C LYS A 272 6.36 20.70 -9.19
N GLU A 273 5.28 21.41 -9.43
CA GLU A 273 4.10 20.91 -10.16
C GLU A 273 3.55 19.60 -9.56
N VAL A 274 3.53 19.52 -8.23
CA VAL A 274 3.19 18.28 -7.51
C VAL A 274 1.69 18.06 -7.59
N LYS A 275 1.27 16.84 -7.93
CA LYS A 275 -0.17 16.49 -7.87
C LYS A 275 -0.68 16.59 -6.43
N ALA A 276 -1.78 17.29 -6.24
CA ALA A 276 -2.49 17.33 -4.97
C ALA A 276 -3.92 16.85 -5.15
N SER A 277 -4.44 16.18 -4.12
CA SER A 277 -5.82 15.73 -4.04
C SER A 277 -6.47 16.26 -2.77
N PHE A 278 -7.68 16.78 -2.92
CA PHE A 278 -8.51 17.33 -1.87
C PHE A 278 -9.77 16.46 -1.78
N PRO A 279 -9.82 15.48 -0.87
CA PRO A 279 -10.99 14.62 -0.70
C PRO A 279 -12.18 15.41 -0.16
N ASP A 280 -13.39 15.03 -0.59
CA ASP A 280 -14.60 15.59 -0.03
C ASP A 280 -14.69 15.26 1.48
N SER A 281 -15.24 16.19 2.26
CA SER A 281 -15.27 16.10 3.73
C SER A 281 -15.97 14.84 4.26
N ILE A 282 -16.96 14.32 3.52
CA ILE A 282 -17.68 13.09 3.85
C ILE A 282 -16.76 11.87 3.97
N TYR A 283 -15.72 11.78 3.15
CA TYR A 283 -14.82 10.61 3.10
C TYR A 283 -13.72 10.64 4.18
N ILE A 284 -13.57 11.77 4.89
CA ILE A 284 -12.54 11.99 5.91
C ILE A 284 -13.09 12.13 7.33
N GLN A 285 -14.39 11.92 7.54
CA GLN A 285 -15.02 12.02 8.87
C GLN A 285 -14.42 11.03 9.89
N GLY A 286 -13.90 9.89 9.43
CA GLY A 286 -13.26 8.87 10.26
C GLY A 286 -11.84 9.21 10.73
N ILE A 287 -11.27 10.36 10.35
CA ILE A 287 -9.91 10.76 10.73
C ILE A 287 -9.90 12.07 11.52
N SER A 288 -9.02 12.13 12.52
CA SER A 288 -8.74 13.37 13.27
C SER A 288 -7.88 14.32 12.42
N LEU A 289 -8.33 15.56 12.28
CA LEU A 289 -7.73 16.61 11.43
C LEU A 289 -6.96 17.68 12.22
N GLU A 290 -7.12 17.75 13.55
CA GLU A 290 -6.61 18.84 14.41
C GLU A 290 -5.14 19.20 14.12
N ASP A 291 -4.27 18.20 14.01
CA ASP A 291 -2.84 18.38 13.73
C ASP A 291 -2.40 17.87 12.35
N ARG A 292 -3.34 17.51 11.48
CA ARG A 292 -3.04 16.89 10.18
C ARG A 292 -3.59 17.73 9.05
N GLN A 293 -2.72 18.35 8.27
CA GLN A 293 -3.10 19.11 7.07
C GLN A 293 -3.12 18.25 5.81
N GLY A 294 -2.61 17.02 5.86
CA GLY A 294 -2.55 16.17 4.69
C GLY A 294 -1.79 14.87 4.86
N SER A 295 -1.42 14.27 3.73
CA SER A 295 -0.61 13.05 3.65
C SER A 295 0.34 13.09 2.46
N LEU A 296 1.57 12.65 2.67
CA LEU A 296 2.60 12.49 1.65
C LEU A 296 2.62 11.05 1.16
N GLY A 297 2.24 10.84 -0.10
CA GLY A 297 2.07 9.51 -0.69
C GLY A 297 3.28 8.99 -1.46
N GLY A 298 3.16 7.74 -1.92
CA GLY A 298 4.18 6.97 -2.63
C GLY A 298 4.75 7.65 -3.89
N ASP A 299 3.97 8.46 -4.61
CA ASP A 299 4.44 9.13 -5.83
C ASP A 299 5.49 10.22 -5.51
N VAL A 300 5.44 10.80 -4.30
CA VAL A 300 6.51 11.67 -3.79
C VAL A 300 7.60 10.85 -3.10
N LEU A 301 7.24 9.88 -2.24
CA LEU A 301 8.22 9.09 -1.48
C LEU A 301 9.21 8.35 -2.39
N ARG A 302 8.74 7.82 -3.53
CA ARG A 302 9.58 7.10 -4.50
C ARG A 302 10.68 7.94 -5.15
N ARG A 303 10.60 9.27 -5.06
CA ARG A 303 11.59 10.23 -5.57
C ARG A 303 12.88 10.26 -4.76
N PHE A 304 12.87 9.57 -3.62
CA PHE A 304 13.99 9.50 -2.70
C PHE A 304 14.42 8.05 -2.44
N THR A 305 15.68 7.88 -2.10
CA THR A 305 16.11 6.74 -1.26
C THR A 305 15.88 7.18 0.18
N LEU A 306 15.17 6.35 0.95
CA LEU A 306 14.73 6.70 2.31
C LEU A 306 15.46 5.86 3.35
N ILE A 307 15.86 6.49 4.45
CA ILE A 307 16.20 5.78 5.69
C ILE A 307 15.11 6.12 6.68
N VAL A 308 14.26 5.15 7.02
CA VAL A 308 13.14 5.31 7.96
C VAL A 308 13.55 4.67 9.30
N ASP A 309 13.64 5.48 10.35
CA ASP A 309 14.04 5.06 11.70
C ASP A 309 12.97 5.49 12.71
N TYR A 310 12.01 4.61 12.98
CA TYR A 310 10.97 4.86 13.98
C TYR A 310 11.55 4.90 15.40
N PRO A 311 12.43 3.97 15.84
CA PRO A 311 13.09 4.05 17.14
C PRO A 311 13.82 5.37 17.39
N GLY A 312 14.58 5.84 16.41
CA GLY A 312 15.28 7.14 16.44
C GLY A 312 14.41 8.32 16.04
N LYS A 313 13.11 8.12 15.79
CA LYS A 313 12.11 9.13 15.39
C LYS A 313 12.60 10.07 14.30
N LYS A 314 13.17 9.52 13.23
CA LYS A 314 13.72 10.31 12.12
C LYS A 314 13.61 9.60 10.78
N ILE A 315 13.62 10.39 9.73
CA ILE A 315 13.64 9.94 8.35
C ILE A 315 14.71 10.72 7.58
N SER A 316 15.49 10.04 6.76
CA SER A 316 16.48 10.68 5.89
C SER A 316 16.07 10.51 4.43
N PHE A 317 16.11 11.61 3.68
CA PHE A 317 15.77 11.70 2.27
C PHE A 317 17.03 11.92 1.45
N LYS A 318 17.22 11.12 0.40
CA LYS A 318 18.26 11.34 -0.60
C LYS A 318 17.64 11.27 -1.98
N LYS A 319 17.78 12.31 -2.81
CA LYS A 319 17.26 12.31 -4.19
C LYS A 319 17.74 11.07 -4.96
N ASN A 320 16.86 10.46 -5.73
CA ASN A 320 17.20 9.40 -6.68
C ASN A 320 16.82 9.82 -8.11
N SER A 321 16.95 8.93 -9.09
CA SER A 321 16.67 9.25 -10.50
C SER A 321 15.19 9.47 -10.84
N PHE A 322 14.27 9.26 -9.90
CA PHE A 322 12.87 9.67 -10.05
C PHE A 322 12.63 11.13 -9.62
N PHE A 323 13.61 11.79 -8.98
CA PHE A 323 13.40 13.09 -8.34
C PHE A 323 12.88 14.16 -9.29
N ASP A 324 13.46 14.28 -10.47
CA ASP A 324 13.11 15.31 -11.46
C ASP A 324 12.03 14.87 -12.46
N LYS A 325 11.44 13.67 -12.31
CA LYS A 325 10.39 13.22 -13.24
C LYS A 325 9.12 14.07 -13.10
N PRO A 326 8.40 14.40 -14.18
CA PRO A 326 7.18 15.18 -14.08
C PRO A 326 6.07 14.43 -13.33
N PHE A 327 5.17 15.18 -12.68
CA PHE A 327 3.95 14.61 -12.12
C PHE A 327 2.80 14.72 -13.13
N HIS A 328 2.45 13.61 -13.77
CA HIS A 328 1.33 13.56 -14.73
C HIS A 328 0.09 12.94 -14.13
N TYR A 329 -1.06 13.46 -14.56
CA TYR A 329 -2.37 12.84 -14.40
C TYR A 329 -2.64 11.89 -15.56
N ASN A 330 -3.59 10.98 -15.33
CA ASN A 330 -4.13 10.13 -16.38
C ASN A 330 -4.81 11.02 -17.45
N MET A 331 -4.27 10.97 -18.66
CA MET A 331 -4.70 11.78 -19.81
C MET A 331 -5.82 11.13 -20.62
N SER A 332 -6.07 9.83 -20.45
CA SER A 332 -7.21 9.17 -21.10
C SER A 332 -8.52 9.38 -20.34
N GLY A 333 -8.43 9.44 -19.00
CA GLY A 333 -9.58 9.38 -18.10
C GLY A 333 -10.09 7.96 -17.82
N LEU A 334 -9.38 6.93 -18.27
CA LEU A 334 -9.72 5.53 -18.00
C LEU A 334 -9.02 5.01 -16.75
N THR A 335 -9.78 4.39 -15.86
CA THR A 335 -9.22 3.51 -14.83
C THR A 335 -9.47 2.07 -15.23
N ILE A 336 -8.40 1.29 -15.36
CA ILE A 336 -8.47 -0.15 -15.69
C ILE A 336 -8.17 -0.96 -14.44
N GLN A 337 -8.89 -2.07 -14.26
CA GLN A 337 -8.60 -3.08 -13.25
C GLN A 337 -8.61 -4.49 -13.85
N HIS A 338 -8.01 -5.43 -13.11
CA HIS A 338 -8.06 -6.84 -13.42
C HIS A 338 -9.42 -7.43 -13.03
N SER A 339 -10.12 -8.08 -13.96
CA SER A 339 -11.47 -8.62 -13.78
C SER A 339 -11.51 -10.15 -13.80
N GLY A 340 -10.38 -10.82 -13.56
CA GLY A 340 -10.24 -12.28 -13.56
C GLY A 340 -9.39 -12.81 -14.71
N PHE A 341 -9.54 -14.09 -15.04
CA PHE A 341 -8.78 -14.74 -16.12
C PHE A 341 -9.71 -15.32 -17.18
N LEU A 342 -9.25 -15.34 -18.43
CA LEU A 342 -9.87 -16.04 -19.54
C LEU A 342 -9.09 -17.33 -19.80
N LEU A 343 -9.80 -18.44 -19.96
CA LEU A 343 -9.20 -19.68 -20.43
C LEU A 343 -9.02 -19.58 -21.95
N SER A 344 -7.81 -19.86 -22.42
CA SER A 344 -7.48 -19.79 -23.84
C SER A 344 -6.78 -21.06 -24.30
N GLN A 345 -7.24 -21.64 -25.41
CA GLN A 345 -6.63 -22.84 -25.97
C GLN A 345 -5.54 -22.47 -26.99
N LYS A 346 -4.35 -23.06 -26.90
CA LYS A 346 -3.28 -22.96 -27.90
C LYS A 346 -3.79 -23.56 -29.22
N SER A 347 -3.83 -22.74 -30.26
CA SER A 347 -4.09 -23.19 -31.62
C SER A 347 -2.86 -23.90 -32.20
N LYS A 348 -3.05 -25.09 -32.77
CA LYS A 348 -1.97 -25.94 -33.30
C LYS A 348 -1.29 -25.41 -34.58
N LYS A 349 -1.81 -24.35 -35.22
CA LYS A 349 -1.33 -23.90 -36.54
C LYS A 349 -0.42 -22.66 -36.53
N ASP A 350 -0.40 -21.85 -35.47
CA ASP A 350 0.37 -20.58 -35.50
C ASP A 350 0.80 -20.03 -34.11
N GLY A 351 0.74 -20.86 -33.05
CA GLY A 351 1.04 -20.42 -31.68
C GLY A 351 0.09 -19.34 -31.11
N SER A 352 -0.98 -19.01 -31.83
CA SER A 352 -2.05 -18.11 -31.42
C SER A 352 -3.04 -18.81 -30.48
N TYR A 353 -3.72 -18.06 -29.62
CA TYR A 353 -4.66 -18.60 -28.64
C TYR A 353 -6.11 -18.36 -29.08
N ILE A 354 -6.94 -19.40 -29.04
CA ILE A 354 -8.40 -19.33 -29.23
C ILE A 354 -9.04 -19.05 -27.86
N ILE A 355 -9.80 -17.96 -27.75
CA ILE A 355 -10.52 -17.59 -26.52
C ILE A 355 -11.87 -18.31 -26.55
N GLU A 356 -12.11 -19.25 -25.63
CA GLU A 356 -13.43 -19.86 -25.45
C GLU A 356 -14.37 -18.88 -24.73
N LYS A 357 -15.56 -18.64 -25.30
CA LYS A 357 -16.56 -17.68 -24.78
C LYS A 357 -17.37 -18.22 -23.58
N ASN A 358 -17.05 -19.40 -23.05
CA ASN A 358 -17.74 -19.93 -21.88
C ASN A 358 -17.25 -19.25 -20.60
N ARG A 359 -18.19 -18.61 -19.88
CA ARG A 359 -17.97 -17.98 -18.58
C ARG A 359 -17.64 -19.06 -17.55
N VAL A 360 -16.36 -19.33 -17.34
CA VAL A 360 -15.90 -20.10 -16.17
C VAL A 360 -15.67 -19.11 -15.03
N TYR A 361 -16.60 -19.08 -14.07
CA TYR A 361 -16.32 -18.54 -12.75
C TYR A 361 -15.45 -19.58 -12.03
N MET A 362 -14.13 -19.36 -11.95
CA MET A 362 -13.34 -20.10 -10.97
C MET A 362 -13.64 -19.51 -9.60
N GLY A 363 -14.58 -20.14 -8.89
CA GLY A 363 -14.79 -19.90 -7.47
C GLY A 363 -13.56 -20.36 -6.67
N LEU A 364 -12.98 -19.42 -5.94
CA LEU A 364 -12.66 -19.46 -4.51
C LEU A 364 -11.98 -20.67 -3.84
N ASN A 365 -11.55 -21.73 -4.52
CA ASN A 365 -10.88 -22.86 -3.85
C ASN A 365 -9.75 -23.45 -4.68
N GLY A 366 -8.51 -23.04 -4.39
CA GLY A 366 -7.31 -23.73 -4.84
C GLY A 366 -6.22 -22.79 -5.31
N VAL A 367 -5.13 -22.76 -4.54
CA VAL A 367 -3.85 -22.20 -4.98
C VAL A 367 -3.47 -22.89 -6.29
N VAL A 368 -3.60 -22.19 -7.42
CA VAL A 368 -3.00 -22.66 -8.67
C VAL A 368 -1.52 -22.36 -8.58
N SER A 369 -0.79 -23.27 -7.94
CA SER A 369 0.63 -23.42 -8.14
C SER A 369 0.90 -23.43 -9.64
N LYS A 370 1.93 -22.71 -10.08
CA LYS A 370 2.42 -22.71 -11.47
C LYS A 370 2.66 -24.14 -12.01
N LYS A 371 2.71 -25.13 -11.12
CA LYS A 371 2.89 -26.57 -11.36
C LYS A 371 1.58 -27.37 -11.59
N THR A 372 0.40 -26.84 -11.27
CA THR A 372 -0.91 -27.52 -11.47
C THR A 372 -1.58 -27.12 -12.80
N LEU A 373 -0.98 -26.17 -13.53
CA LEU A 373 -1.39 -25.68 -14.85
C LEU A 373 -0.90 -26.57 -16.02
N GLU A 374 -0.56 -27.83 -15.76
CA GLU A 374 -0.28 -28.85 -16.77
C GLU A 374 -1.48 -29.78 -17.00
N LEU A 375 -2.69 -29.39 -16.61
CA LEU A 375 -3.91 -30.11 -16.95
C LEU A 375 -4.31 -29.80 -18.40
N SER A 376 -3.74 -30.63 -19.28
CA SER A 376 -3.75 -30.60 -20.75
C SER A 376 -2.89 -29.49 -21.36
N THR A 377 -1.91 -29.90 -22.16
CA THR A 377 -0.84 -29.08 -22.79
C THR A 377 -1.32 -27.92 -23.68
N ASN A 378 -2.63 -27.70 -23.78
CA ASN A 378 -3.26 -26.81 -24.71
C ASN A 378 -4.00 -25.63 -24.07
N PHE A 379 -4.16 -25.49 -22.75
CA PHE A 379 -4.88 -24.34 -22.18
C PHE A 379 -3.99 -23.42 -21.35
N VAL A 380 -4.19 -22.11 -21.49
CA VAL A 380 -3.48 -21.05 -20.77
C VAL A 380 -4.48 -20.03 -20.25
N LEU A 381 -4.36 -19.70 -18.96
CA LEU A 381 -5.10 -18.60 -18.35
C LEU A 381 -4.47 -17.25 -18.73
N GLN A 382 -5.30 -16.36 -19.25
CA GLN A 382 -4.91 -15.03 -19.71
C GLN A 382 -5.59 -13.97 -18.83
N PRO A 383 -4.87 -12.94 -18.34
CA PRO A 383 -5.49 -11.90 -17.53
C PRO A 383 -6.56 -11.15 -18.33
N LYS A 384 -7.68 -10.88 -17.67
CA LYS A 384 -8.80 -10.11 -18.19
C LYS A 384 -8.80 -8.73 -17.54
N TYR A 385 -8.99 -7.69 -18.36
CA TYR A 385 -9.00 -6.31 -17.90
C TYR A 385 -10.34 -5.67 -18.23
N GLU A 386 -10.85 -4.85 -17.31
CA GLU A 386 -12.08 -4.09 -17.48
C GLU A 386 -11.88 -2.62 -17.11
N ILE A 387 -12.69 -1.76 -17.71
CA ILE A 387 -12.77 -0.35 -17.34
C ILE A 387 -13.60 -0.23 -16.08
N SER A 388 -12.95 0.11 -14.96
CA SER A 388 -13.61 0.26 -13.66
C SER A 388 -14.26 1.62 -13.47
N ASP A 389 -13.71 2.65 -14.12
CA ASP A 389 -14.19 4.02 -14.03
C ASP A 389 -13.77 4.84 -15.27
N VAL A 390 -14.61 5.80 -15.66
CA VAL A 390 -14.36 6.73 -16.77
C VAL A 390 -14.62 8.14 -16.27
N ARG A 391 -13.58 8.96 -16.20
CA ARG A 391 -13.69 10.36 -15.77
C ARG A 391 -14.61 11.15 -16.72
N PRO A 392 -15.64 11.86 -16.21
CA PRO A 392 -16.49 12.70 -17.04
C PRO A 392 -15.70 13.71 -17.88
N ASN A 393 -16.17 14.01 -19.09
CA ASN A 393 -15.54 14.95 -20.05
C ASN A 393 -14.08 14.63 -20.43
N SER A 394 -13.59 13.43 -20.12
CA SER A 394 -12.28 12.97 -20.56
C SER A 394 -12.29 12.53 -22.03
N PRO A 395 -11.12 12.43 -22.71
CA PRO A 395 -11.05 11.89 -24.06
C PRO A 395 -11.78 10.55 -24.21
N ALA A 396 -11.64 9.64 -23.24
CA ALA A 396 -12.33 8.36 -23.23
C ALA A 396 -13.85 8.46 -23.05
N ALA A 397 -14.35 9.38 -22.22
CA ALA A 397 -15.79 9.60 -22.07
C ALA A 397 -16.41 10.14 -23.36
N LEU A 398 -15.73 11.10 -24.01
CA LEU A 398 -16.24 11.79 -25.20
C LEU A 398 -16.44 10.86 -26.41
N ILE A 399 -15.62 9.82 -26.52
CA ILE A 399 -15.76 8.80 -27.58
C ILE A 399 -16.69 7.67 -27.18
N GLY A 400 -17.23 7.65 -25.95
CA GLY A 400 -18.25 6.71 -25.50
C GLY A 400 -17.74 5.42 -24.86
N LEU A 401 -16.51 5.38 -24.34
CA LEU A 401 -16.07 4.30 -23.45
C LEU A 401 -16.82 4.38 -22.11
N GLN A 402 -17.14 3.22 -21.54
CA GLN A 402 -18.00 3.13 -20.36
C GLN A 402 -17.41 2.17 -19.32
N LYS A 403 -17.82 2.39 -18.06
CA LYS A 403 -17.57 1.44 -16.98
C LYS A 403 -18.17 0.07 -17.34
N GLY A 404 -17.40 -0.99 -17.13
CA GLY A 404 -17.78 -2.37 -17.44
C GLY A 404 -17.31 -2.88 -18.81
N ASP A 405 -16.76 -2.02 -19.66
CA ASP A 405 -16.14 -2.43 -20.93
C ASP A 405 -14.93 -3.34 -20.68
N ILE A 406 -14.89 -4.50 -21.34
CA ILE A 406 -13.77 -5.44 -21.25
C ILE A 406 -12.73 -5.09 -22.32
N VAL A 407 -11.48 -4.87 -21.91
CA VAL A 407 -10.41 -4.47 -22.81
C VAL A 407 -9.83 -5.69 -23.54
N LEU A 408 -10.06 -5.77 -24.85
CA LEU A 408 -9.57 -6.84 -25.71
C LEU A 408 -8.21 -6.53 -26.32
N GLU A 409 -7.99 -5.29 -26.75
CA GLU A 409 -6.78 -4.86 -27.46
C GLU A 409 -6.50 -3.38 -27.25
N ILE A 410 -5.22 -3.02 -27.11
CA ILE A 410 -4.75 -1.63 -27.10
C ILE A 410 -3.56 -1.51 -28.05
N ASN A 411 -3.65 -0.58 -29.00
CA ASN A 411 -2.62 -0.28 -29.99
C ASN A 411 -2.09 -1.51 -30.74
N GLY A 412 -2.98 -2.40 -31.21
CA GLY A 412 -2.60 -3.61 -31.95
C GLY A 412 -2.14 -4.79 -31.08
N LYS A 413 -1.97 -4.59 -29.77
CA LYS A 413 -1.53 -5.62 -28.83
C LYS A 413 -2.69 -6.06 -27.95
N LYS A 414 -2.92 -7.38 -27.90
CA LYS A 414 -3.99 -7.96 -27.07
C LYS A 414 -3.86 -7.57 -25.60
N GLY A 415 -4.98 -7.28 -24.96
CA GLY A 415 -5.07 -6.82 -23.57
C GLY A 415 -4.31 -7.73 -22.61
N TYR A 416 -4.49 -9.05 -22.73
CA TYR A 416 -3.83 -10.04 -21.88
C TYR A 416 -2.29 -10.07 -21.98
N ARG A 417 -1.71 -9.47 -23.03
CA ARG A 417 -0.24 -9.38 -23.20
C ARG A 417 0.35 -8.18 -22.45
N TYR A 418 -0.47 -7.32 -21.87
CA TYR A 418 -0.01 -6.23 -21.03
C TYR A 418 0.01 -6.67 -19.56
N LYS A 419 0.95 -6.12 -18.79
CA LYS A 419 0.80 -6.03 -17.33
C LYS A 419 -0.09 -4.83 -17.03
N LEU A 420 -0.91 -4.91 -15.97
CA LEU A 420 -1.78 -3.80 -15.58
C LEU A 420 -1.01 -2.49 -15.37
N SER A 421 0.17 -2.55 -14.75
CA SER A 421 1.05 -1.38 -14.58
C SER A 421 1.44 -0.74 -15.91
N SER A 422 1.74 -1.56 -16.93
CA SER A 422 2.08 -1.06 -18.26
C SER A 422 0.89 -0.44 -18.99
N LEU A 423 -0.35 -0.91 -18.73
CA LEU A 423 -1.56 -0.26 -19.23
C LEU A 423 -1.74 1.12 -18.61
N ASN A 424 -1.54 1.23 -17.31
CA ASN A 424 -1.58 2.52 -16.62
C ASN A 424 -0.54 3.47 -17.21
N ASP A 425 0.72 3.03 -17.41
CA ASP A 425 1.76 3.88 -18.00
C ASP A 425 1.38 4.43 -19.40
N LEU A 426 0.60 3.69 -20.19
CA LEU A 426 0.14 4.16 -21.51
C LEU A 426 -0.80 5.37 -21.42
N PHE A 427 -1.62 5.46 -20.38
CA PHE A 427 -2.58 6.55 -20.20
C PHE A 427 -2.00 7.79 -19.53
N TYR A 428 -0.79 7.68 -18.99
CA TYR A 428 -0.02 8.78 -18.37
C TYR A 428 1.08 9.29 -19.30
N PHE A 429 1.10 8.84 -20.56
CA PHE A 429 2.08 9.23 -21.57
C PHE A 429 1.84 10.67 -22.06
N GLU A 430 2.70 11.15 -22.95
CA GLU A 430 2.63 12.51 -23.52
C GLU A 430 1.31 12.83 -24.23
N GLU A 431 0.92 14.09 -24.12
CA GLU A 431 -0.25 14.67 -24.80
C GLU A 431 -0.16 14.50 -26.32
N GLY A 432 -1.30 14.31 -26.97
CA GLY A 432 -1.39 14.12 -28.42
C GLY A 432 -1.09 12.70 -28.89
N LYS A 433 -0.73 11.78 -27.99
CA LYS A 433 -0.58 10.37 -28.37
C LYS A 433 -1.92 9.72 -28.66
N LYS A 434 -2.02 9.09 -29.84
CA LYS A 434 -3.18 8.33 -30.28
C LYS A 434 -3.26 6.98 -29.57
N ILE A 435 -4.43 6.68 -29.02
CA ILE A 435 -4.77 5.39 -28.41
C ILE A 435 -5.88 4.75 -29.26
N LYS A 436 -5.62 3.55 -29.75
CA LYS A 436 -6.62 2.66 -30.35
C LYS A 436 -6.97 1.60 -29.33
N ILE A 437 -8.24 1.47 -28.98
CA ILE A 437 -8.72 0.48 -28.02
C ILE A 437 -9.90 -0.29 -28.58
N MET A 438 -9.86 -1.60 -28.42
CA MET A 438 -10.95 -2.50 -28.78
C MET A 438 -11.51 -3.08 -27.48
N VAL A 439 -12.82 -2.92 -27.28
CA VAL A 439 -13.52 -3.41 -26.10
C VAL A 439 -14.64 -4.36 -26.46
N ASP A 440 -14.98 -5.25 -25.53
CA ASP A 440 -16.21 -6.03 -25.54
C ASP A 440 -17.19 -5.41 -24.54
N ARG A 441 -18.33 -4.94 -25.07
CA ARG A 441 -19.46 -4.45 -24.28
C ARG A 441 -20.64 -5.40 -24.47
N LEU A 442 -20.94 -6.17 -23.43
CA LEU A 442 -22.08 -7.11 -23.40
C LEU A 442 -22.11 -8.10 -24.58
N GLY A 443 -20.94 -8.52 -25.08
CA GLY A 443 -20.77 -9.44 -26.21
C GLY A 443 -20.56 -8.75 -27.57
N VAL A 444 -20.69 -7.43 -27.63
CA VAL A 444 -20.48 -6.63 -28.84
C VAL A 444 -19.06 -6.05 -28.81
N VAL A 445 -18.29 -6.34 -29.86
CA VAL A 445 -16.93 -5.80 -30.02
C VAL A 445 -17.02 -4.41 -30.64
N ILE A 446 -16.47 -3.41 -29.95
CA ILE A 446 -16.49 -2.01 -30.37
C ILE A 446 -15.05 -1.49 -30.45
N ASN A 447 -14.74 -0.79 -31.54
CA ASN A 447 -13.44 -0.16 -31.75
C ASN A 447 -13.55 1.35 -31.49
N TYR A 448 -12.59 1.86 -30.75
CA TYR A 448 -12.51 3.25 -30.37
C TYR A 448 -11.11 3.81 -30.62
N GLU A 449 -11.07 5.10 -30.90
CA GLU A 449 -9.83 5.85 -31.07
C GLU A 449 -9.96 7.23 -30.42
N PHE A 450 -8.95 7.63 -29.66
CA PHE A 450 -8.87 8.95 -29.06
C PHE A 450 -7.42 9.39 -28.87
N TYR A 451 -7.22 10.68 -28.63
CA TYR A 451 -5.92 11.27 -28.33
C TYR A 451 -5.83 11.61 -26.83
N LEU A 452 -4.67 11.31 -26.23
CA LEU A 452 -4.40 11.72 -24.84
C LEU A 452 -4.40 13.25 -24.75
N LYS A 453 -5.14 13.80 -23.78
CA LYS A 453 -5.22 15.24 -23.54
C LYS A 453 -4.78 15.57 -22.13
N LYS A 454 -3.93 16.59 -21.99
CA LYS A 454 -3.47 17.06 -20.69
C LYS A 454 -4.65 17.67 -19.92
N VAL A 455 -4.75 17.33 -18.64
CA VAL A 455 -5.86 17.77 -17.77
C VAL A 455 -5.52 19.06 -17.03
N LEU A 456 -4.26 19.22 -16.62
CA LEU A 456 -3.69 20.38 -15.93
C LEU A 456 -2.21 20.55 -16.29
#